data_AF-A0A8I1TF40-F1
#
_entry.id   AF-A0A8I1TF40-F1
#
_cell.length_a   1.000
_cell.length_b   1.000
_cell.length_c   1.000
_cell.angle_alpha   90.00
_cell.angle_beta   90.00
_cell.angle_gamma   90.00
#
_symmetry.space_group_name_H-M   'P 1'
#
loop_
_entity.id
_entity.type
_entity.pdbx_description
1 polymer ?
#
loop_
_entity_poly.entity_id
_entity_poly.type
_entity_poly.pdbx_seq_one_letter_code
_entity_poly.pdbx_strand_id
1 'polypeptide(L)'
;MSRYTISLAKGERTDDEAVLGFDPPLRTFFLQGFETDGKFGTPEIWLGTLLEEFPTLESIIEAARRDGYEVCGLDHADMIAMLAQAGQKYEPSIAERLGFIL
;
A
#
# COMPACT_ATOMS: atom_id res chain seq x y z
N MET A 1 -10.99 2.01 -0.33
CA MET A 1 -9.64 1.39 -0.32
C MET A 1 -9.79 -0.07 -0.70
N SER A 2 -9.09 -0.50 -1.73
CA SER A 2 -8.96 -1.94 -2.05
C SER A 2 -7.87 -2.55 -1.18
N ARG A 3 -8.00 -3.84 -0.88
CA ARG A 3 -7.04 -4.62 -0.06
C ARG A 3 -6.94 -6.01 -0.68
N TYR A 4 -5.74 -6.45 -0.97
CA TYR A 4 -5.45 -7.77 -1.50
C TYR A 4 -4.38 -8.43 -0.64
N THR A 5 -4.63 -9.66 -0.22
CA THR A 5 -3.67 -10.47 0.51
C THR A 5 -2.56 -10.91 -0.44
N ILE A 6 -1.32 -10.75 -0.01
CA ILE A 6 -0.11 -11.11 -0.74
C ILE A 6 0.87 -11.82 0.19
N SER A 7 1.87 -12.49 -0.38
CA SER A 7 3.03 -12.94 0.39
C SER A 7 4.11 -11.86 0.37
N LEU A 8 4.71 -11.56 1.52
CA LEU A 8 5.82 -10.62 1.67
C LEU A 8 7.03 -11.34 2.28
N ALA A 9 8.15 -11.38 1.56
CA ALA A 9 9.38 -11.99 2.06
C ALA A 9 10.35 -10.94 2.61
N LYS A 10 11.09 -11.29 3.66
CA LYS A 10 12.22 -10.51 4.21
C LYS A 10 13.31 -11.45 4.72
N GLY A 11 14.38 -11.62 3.94
CA GLY A 11 15.40 -12.63 4.24
C GLY A 11 14.79 -14.03 4.26
N GLU A 12 14.91 -14.75 5.39
CA GLU A 12 14.33 -16.09 5.57
C GLU A 12 12.89 -16.07 6.10
N ARG A 13 12.34 -14.88 6.39
CA ARG A 13 10.98 -14.73 6.93
C ARG A 13 10.00 -14.48 5.79
N THR A 14 8.80 -15.03 5.91
CA THR A 14 7.67 -14.76 5.01
C THR A 14 6.44 -14.41 5.85
N ASP A 15 5.68 -13.42 5.38
CA ASP A 15 4.34 -13.11 5.84
C ASP A 15 3.35 -13.37 4.69
N ASP A 16 2.51 -14.40 4.82
CA ASP A 16 1.52 -14.78 3.81
C ASP A 16 0.18 -14.03 3.96
N GLU A 17 0.07 -13.17 4.97
CA GLU A 17 -1.13 -12.38 5.27
C GLU A 17 -0.87 -10.87 5.11
N ALA A 18 0.23 -10.50 4.45
CA ALA A 18 0.53 -9.12 4.11
C ALA A 18 -0.54 -8.54 3.17
N VAL A 19 -0.75 -7.23 3.23
CA VAL A 19 -1.79 -6.54 2.47
C VAL A 19 -1.17 -5.48 1.57
N LEU A 20 -1.50 -5.55 0.28
CA LEU A 20 -1.23 -4.50 -0.70
C LEU A 20 -2.56 -3.96 -1.24
N GLY A 21 -2.63 -2.65 -1.47
CA GLY A 21 -3.83 -2.05 -2.01
C GLY A 21 -3.65 -0.62 -2.49
N PHE A 22 -4.75 -0.02 -2.92
CA PHE A 22 -4.84 1.40 -3.25
C PHE A 22 -5.86 2.10 -2.36
N ASP A 23 -5.46 3.22 -1.77
CA ASP A 23 -6.30 4.12 -0.98
C ASP A 23 -6.75 5.33 -1.84
N PRO A 24 -8.04 5.41 -2.23
CA PRO A 24 -8.53 6.52 -3.04
C PRO A 24 -8.48 7.89 -2.35
N PRO A 25 -8.89 8.05 -1.07
CA PRO A 25 -8.70 9.32 -0.35
C PRO A 25 -7.26 9.85 -0.32
N LEU A 26 -6.28 8.97 -0.10
CA LEU A 26 -4.86 9.33 -0.08
C LEU A 26 -4.22 9.30 -1.48
N ARG A 27 -4.89 8.78 -2.50
CA ARG A 27 -4.36 8.61 -3.86
C ARG A 27 -2.99 7.91 -3.89
N THR A 28 -2.83 6.91 -3.02
CA THR A 28 -1.57 6.18 -2.86
C THR A 28 -1.82 4.68 -2.80
N PHE A 29 -0.87 3.91 -3.32
CA PHE A 29 -0.73 2.52 -2.93
C PHE A 29 -0.26 2.44 -1.47
N PHE A 30 -0.66 1.39 -0.77
CA PHE A 30 -0.22 1.11 0.60
C PHE A 30 0.15 -0.36 0.76
N LEU A 31 1.10 -0.64 1.65
CA LEU A 31 1.62 -1.97 1.94
C LEU A 31 1.73 -2.12 3.46
N GLN A 32 1.18 -3.21 3.99
CA GLN A 32 1.24 -3.57 5.40
C GLN A 32 1.65 -5.04 5.51
N GLY A 33 2.57 -5.36 6.42
CA GLY A 33 3.00 -6.73 6.64
C GLY A 33 3.80 -6.90 7.91
N PHE A 34 3.98 -8.15 8.32
CA PHE A 34 4.57 -8.59 9.56
C PHE A 34 3.89 -7.93 10.76
N GLU A 35 2.59 -8.20 10.91
CA GLU A 35 1.80 -7.80 12.08
C GLU A 35 2.48 -8.26 13.37
N THR A 36 2.42 -7.43 14.41
CA THR A 36 2.97 -7.75 15.72
C THR A 36 1.87 -8.19 16.68
N ASP A 37 2.17 -9.16 17.55
CA ASP A 37 1.20 -9.67 18.52
C ASP A 37 0.74 -8.57 19.49
N GLY A 38 -0.54 -8.18 19.37
CA GLY A 38 -1.20 -7.27 20.31
C GLY A 38 -2.29 -6.42 19.65
N LYS A 39 -3.30 -6.00 20.42
CA LYS A 39 -4.40 -5.14 19.91
C LYS A 39 -3.96 -3.77 19.38
N PHE A 40 -2.71 -3.38 19.64
CA PHE A 40 -2.13 -2.09 19.27
C PHE A 40 -0.74 -2.28 18.64
N GLY A 41 -0.45 -3.48 18.14
CA GLY A 41 0.79 -3.73 17.43
C GLY A 41 0.88 -2.84 16.19
N THR A 42 2.04 -2.21 15.97
CA THR A 42 2.34 -1.60 14.68
C THR A 42 2.97 -2.70 13.81
N PRO A 43 2.55 -2.86 12.56
CA PRO A 43 3.20 -3.78 11.63
C PRO A 43 4.68 -3.39 11.43
N GLU A 44 5.54 -4.36 11.11
CA GLU A 44 6.97 -4.09 10.86
C GLU A 44 7.17 -3.18 9.64
N ILE A 45 6.27 -3.26 8.66
CA ILE A 45 6.23 -2.38 7.50
C ILE A 45 4.82 -1.81 7.33
N TRP A 46 4.76 -0.49 7.18
CA TRP A 46 3.55 0.25 6.81
C TRP A 46 3.93 1.42 5.89
N LEU A 47 3.66 1.27 4.61
CA LEU A 47 3.91 2.29 3.58
C LEU A 47 2.57 2.82 3.04
N GLY A 48 2.56 4.06 2.52
CA GLY A 48 1.38 4.63 1.88
C GLY A 48 0.38 5.18 2.89
N THR A 49 0.88 5.93 3.86
CA THR A 49 0.07 6.52 4.94
C THR A 49 -0.20 8.01 4.73
N LEU A 50 0.43 8.61 3.72
CA LEU A 50 0.32 10.02 3.37
C LEU A 50 -0.32 10.22 1.99
N LEU A 51 -0.83 11.44 1.77
CA LEU A 51 -1.40 11.85 0.50
C LEU A 51 -0.33 11.76 -0.62
N GLU A 52 -0.66 11.05 -1.69
CA GLU A 52 0.16 10.84 -2.89
C GLU A 52 1.59 10.32 -2.62
N GLU A 53 1.81 9.62 -1.50
CA GLU A 53 3.14 9.11 -1.10
C GLU A 53 3.74 8.14 -2.14
N PHE A 54 2.92 7.20 -2.61
CA PHE A 54 3.26 6.18 -3.61
C PHE A 54 2.14 6.09 -4.66
N PRO A 55 2.10 7.00 -5.65
CA PRO A 55 0.99 7.08 -6.60
C PRO A 55 1.00 5.96 -7.65
N THR A 56 2.08 5.17 -7.72
CA THR A 56 2.20 4.04 -8.65
C THR A 56 2.52 2.73 -7.92
N LEU A 57 2.03 1.61 -8.46
CA LEU A 57 2.34 0.28 -7.94
C LEU A 57 3.86 0.01 -7.93
N GLU A 58 4.57 0.50 -8.94
CA GLU A 58 6.05 0.43 -9.00
C GLU A 58 6.70 1.17 -7.83
N SER A 59 6.24 2.38 -7.50
CA SER A 59 6.88 3.21 -6.46
C SER A 59 6.84 2.56 -5.08
N ILE A 60 5.75 1.88 -4.74
CA ILE A 60 5.63 1.17 -3.46
C ILE A 60 6.42 -0.15 -3.46
N ILE A 61 6.48 -0.86 -4.60
CA ILE A 61 7.26 -2.10 -4.71
C ILE A 61 8.76 -1.78 -4.56
N GLU A 62 9.25 -0.72 -5.20
CA GLU A 62 10.65 -0.31 -5.05
C GLU A 62 10.96 0.23 -3.65
N ALA A 63 9.99 0.87 -2.99
CA ALA A 63 10.13 1.27 -1.59
C ALA A 63 10.25 0.05 -0.66
N ALA A 64 9.36 -0.93 -0.80
CA ALA A 64 9.42 -2.19 -0.06
C ALA A 64 10.77 -2.91 -0.28
N ARG A 65 11.23 -2.99 -1.54
CA ARG A 65 12.52 -3.60 -1.90
C ARG A 65 13.71 -2.92 -1.24
N ARG A 66 13.70 -1.59 -1.18
CA ARG A 66 14.76 -0.80 -0.52
C ARG A 66 14.87 -1.12 0.98
N ASP A 67 13.75 -1.46 1.60
CA ASP A 67 13.67 -1.83 3.01
C ASP A 67 13.90 -3.34 3.24
N GLY A 68 14.26 -4.07 2.17
CA GLY A 68 14.61 -5.49 2.20
C GLY A 68 13.41 -6.44 2.06
N TYR A 69 12.26 -5.94 1.63
CA TYR A 69 11.05 -6.72 1.43
C TYR A 69 10.80 -7.05 -0.05
N GLU A 70 10.34 -8.26 -0.33
CA GLU A 70 9.93 -8.67 -1.67
C GLU A 70 8.45 -9.03 -1.70
N VAL A 71 7.69 -8.37 -2.57
CA VAL A 71 6.28 -8.68 -2.83
C VAL A 71 6.20 -9.92 -3.73
N CYS A 72 5.51 -10.94 -3.24
CA CYS A 72 5.32 -12.24 -3.87
C CYS A 72 3.83 -12.54 -4.05
N GLY A 73 3.50 -13.40 -5.01
CA GLY A 73 2.13 -13.95 -5.13
C GLY A 73 1.06 -12.96 -5.58
N LEU A 74 1.44 -11.82 -6.17
CA LEU A 74 0.48 -10.82 -6.62
C LEU A 74 -0.27 -11.30 -7.88
N ASP A 75 -1.57 -11.58 -7.73
CA ASP A 75 -2.41 -12.05 -8.83
C ASP A 75 -2.63 -10.97 -9.90
N HIS A 76 -2.72 -11.38 -11.17
CA HIS A 76 -2.89 -10.45 -12.28
C HIS A 76 -4.24 -9.72 -12.25
N ALA A 77 -5.31 -10.38 -11.83
CA ALA A 77 -6.62 -9.75 -11.69
C ALA A 77 -6.61 -8.68 -10.59
N ASP A 78 -5.93 -8.95 -9.48
CA ASP A 78 -5.78 -8.01 -8.36
C ASP A 78 -4.94 -6.80 -8.76
N MET A 79 -3.85 -7.00 -9.52
CA MET A 79 -3.08 -5.89 -10.12
C MET A 79 -3.95 -5.02 -11.01
N ILE A 80 -4.72 -5.63 -11.91
CA ILE A 80 -5.60 -4.89 -12.83
C ILE A 80 -6.64 -4.10 -12.04
N ALA A 81 -7.24 -4.70 -11.02
CA ALA A 81 -8.25 -4.05 -10.19
C ALA A 81 -7.66 -2.86 -9.40
N MET A 82 -6.45 -2.98 -8.85
CA MET A 82 -5.76 -1.86 -8.19
C MET A 82 -5.40 -0.74 -9.17
N LEU A 83 -4.83 -1.08 -10.32
CA LEU A 83 -4.45 -0.10 -11.34
C LEU A 83 -5.67 0.62 -11.91
N ALA A 84 -6.80 -0.07 -12.06
CA ALA A 84 -8.06 0.53 -12.49
C ALA A 84 -8.59 1.57 -11.46
N GLN A 85 -8.35 1.36 -10.17
CA GLN A 85 -8.65 2.36 -9.14
C GLN A 85 -7.65 3.52 -9.19
N ALA A 86 -6.35 3.23 -9.26
CA ALA A 86 -5.32 4.28 -9.33
C ALA A 86 -5.49 5.19 -10.56
N GLY A 87 -5.99 4.66 -11.68
CA GLY A 87 -6.25 5.41 -12.90
C GLY A 87 -7.49 6.30 -12.88
N GLN A 88 -8.30 6.28 -11.82
CA GLN A 88 -9.46 7.18 -11.71
C GLN A 88 -9.00 8.62 -11.44
N LYS A 89 -9.78 9.59 -11.91
CA LYS A 89 -9.59 10.98 -11.53
C LYS A 89 -10.20 11.22 -10.16
N TYR A 90 -9.37 11.65 -9.23
CA TYR A 90 -9.78 12.02 -7.89
C TYR A 90 -9.87 13.55 -7.80
N GLU A 91 -11.06 14.05 -7.49
CA GLU A 91 -11.24 15.46 -7.18
C GLU A 91 -10.58 15.79 -5.84
N PRO A 92 -9.94 16.97 -5.68
CA PRO A 92 -9.40 17.38 -4.40
C PRO A 92 -10.47 17.35 -3.31
N SER A 93 -10.13 16.74 -2.17
CA SER A 93 -10.97 16.69 -0.99
C SER A 93 -11.28 18.09 -0.44
N ILE A 94 -12.29 18.19 0.45
CA ILE A 94 -12.60 19.45 1.13
C ILE A 94 -11.38 19.97 1.91
N ALA A 95 -10.61 19.08 2.54
CA ALA A 95 -9.43 19.45 3.30
C ALA A 95 -8.32 20.04 2.40
N GLU A 96 -8.10 19.49 1.21
CA GLU A 96 -7.18 20.06 0.20
C GLU A 96 -7.68 21.41 -0.31
N ARG A 97 -8.98 21.52 -0.64
CA ARG A 97 -9.59 22.78 -1.11
C ARG A 97 -9.50 23.90 -0.07
N LEU A 98 -9.50 23.55 1.21
CA LEU A 98 -9.35 24.48 2.34
C LEU A 98 -7.88 24.70 2.75
N GLY A 99 -6.92 24.00 2.14
CA GLY A 99 -5.50 24.13 2.45
C GLY A 99 -5.05 23.47 3.76
N PHE A 100 -5.82 22.52 4.29
CA PHE A 100 -5.43 21.73 5.47
C PHE A 100 -4.52 20.55 5.14
N ILE A 101 -4.52 20.12 3.88
CA ILE A 101 -3.63 19.10 3.33
C ILE A 101 -3.01 19.70 2.07
N LEU A 102 -1.68 19.60 1.97
CA LEU A 102 -0.86 20.15 0.88
C LEU A 102 -0.66 19.12 -0.22
#